data_AF-X1S0E6-F1
#
_entry.id   AF-X1S0E6-F1
#
_cell.length_a   1.000
_cell.length_b   1.000
_cell.length_c   1.000
_cell.angle_alpha   90.00
_cell.angle_beta   90.00
_cell.angle_gamma   90.00
#
_symmetry.space_group_name_H-M   'P 1'
#
loop_
_entity.id
_entity.type
_entity.pdbx_description
1 polymer ?
#
loop_
_entity_poly.entity_id
_entity_poly.type
_entity_poly.pdbx_seq_one_letter_code
_entity_poly.pdbx_strand_id
1 'polypeptide(L)'
;MAIVRANVIARMRGAFRRGQSVGSFMRAMREKGLTYRRGDMLSDWRSVNELEKKTGAMRFVRKDYYPTKAVIAEVEWRLSQEYMYTIKVKSRLRPELPITERMVNIMADVPLTPVMVEQALIEKWKDYEKYTAEAIEEITPWSAVHKVME
;
A
#
# COMPACT_ATOMS: atom_id res chain seq x y z
N MET A 1 -18.10 -6.83 -11.39
CA MET A 1 -17.35 -7.57 -10.34
C MET A 1 -16.24 -6.75 -9.67
N ALA A 2 -15.45 -5.94 -10.39
CA ALA A 2 -14.33 -5.17 -9.79
C ALA A 2 -14.75 -4.27 -8.60
N ILE A 3 -15.89 -3.57 -8.71
CA ILE A 3 -16.41 -2.70 -7.64
C ILE A 3 -16.78 -3.52 -6.38
N VAL A 4 -17.36 -4.71 -6.54
CA VAL A 4 -17.70 -5.59 -5.42
C VAL A 4 -16.43 -6.06 -4.70
N ARG A 5 -15.42 -6.53 -5.45
CA ARG A 5 -14.14 -6.97 -4.86
C ARG A 5 -13.46 -5.83 -4.11
N ALA A 6 -13.37 -4.64 -4.69
CA ALA A 6 -12.79 -3.46 -4.03
C ALA A 6 -13.52 -3.10 -2.72
N ASN A 7 -14.86 -3.12 -2.73
CA ASN A 7 -15.67 -2.88 -1.55
C ASN A 7 -15.46 -3.94 -0.46
N VAL A 8 -15.32 -5.21 -0.83
CA VAL A 8 -15.03 -6.28 0.14
C VAL A 8 -13.64 -6.12 0.74
N ILE A 9 -12.61 -5.86 -0.07
CA ILE A 9 -11.22 -5.63 0.40
C ILE A 9 -11.18 -4.46 1.40
N ALA A 10 -11.85 -3.35 1.12
CA ALA A 10 -11.93 -2.23 2.06
C ALA A 10 -12.55 -2.64 3.41
N ARG A 11 -13.57 -3.51 3.39
CA ARG A 11 -14.21 -4.05 4.60
C ARG A 11 -13.35 -5.08 5.34
N MET A 12 -12.47 -5.81 4.65
CA MET A 12 -11.54 -6.77 5.26
C MET A 12 -10.60 -6.08 6.25
N ARG A 13 -10.04 -4.91 5.91
CA ARG A 13 -9.17 -4.14 6.81
C ARG A 13 -9.85 -3.85 8.15
N GLY A 14 -11.10 -3.39 8.10
CA GLY A 14 -11.90 -3.18 9.30
C GLY A 14 -12.22 -4.48 10.05
N ALA A 15 -12.38 -5.59 9.35
CA ALA A 15 -12.62 -6.91 9.96
C ALA A 15 -11.41 -7.40 10.76
N PHE A 16 -10.19 -7.24 10.23
CA PHE A 16 -8.94 -7.58 10.93
C PHE A 16 -8.78 -6.78 12.22
N ARG A 17 -9.02 -5.46 12.18
CA ARG A 17 -8.94 -4.61 13.39
C ARG A 17 -9.94 -5.00 14.48
N ARG A 18 -11.06 -5.62 14.10
CA ARG A 18 -12.06 -6.16 15.04
C ARG A 18 -11.79 -7.61 15.47
N GLY A 19 -10.69 -8.22 15.02
CA GLY A 19 -10.39 -9.63 15.32
C GLY A 19 -11.38 -10.62 14.68
N GLN A 20 -12.07 -10.24 13.61
CA GLN A 20 -13.08 -11.08 12.98
C GLN A 20 -12.43 -12.23 12.21
N SER A 21 -12.94 -13.46 12.37
CA SER A 21 -12.48 -14.61 11.59
C SER A 21 -12.93 -14.55 10.13
N VAL A 22 -12.16 -15.16 9.22
CA VAL A 22 -12.48 -15.22 7.79
C VAL A 22 -13.87 -15.82 7.53
N GLY A 23 -14.23 -16.89 8.25
CA GLY A 23 -15.53 -17.55 8.09
C GLY A 23 -16.70 -16.66 8.47
N SER A 24 -16.58 -15.93 9.59
CA SER A 24 -17.57 -14.94 10.02
C SER A 24 -17.67 -13.78 9.02
N PHE A 25 -16.53 -13.27 8.55
CA PHE A 25 -16.49 -12.19 7.57
C PHE A 25 -17.18 -12.59 6.25
N MET A 26 -16.84 -13.75 5.69
CA MET A 26 -17.43 -14.24 4.44
C MET A 26 -18.95 -14.44 4.56
N ARG A 27 -19.45 -14.89 5.72
CA ARG A 27 -20.88 -15.01 5.99
C ARG A 27 -21.56 -13.63 5.96
N ALA A 28 -21.00 -12.67 6.69
CA ALA A 28 -21.51 -11.29 6.73
C ALA A 28 -21.46 -10.60 5.35
N MET A 29 -20.47 -10.92 4.51
CA MET A 29 -20.40 -10.40 3.14
C MET A 29 -21.45 -11.04 2.23
N ARG A 30 -21.72 -12.34 2.38
CA ARG A 30 -22.78 -13.05 1.65
C ARG A 30 -24.16 -12.48 1.99
N GLU A 31 -24.44 -12.23 3.26
CA GLU A 31 -25.69 -11.60 3.73
C GLU A 31 -25.90 -10.20 3.12
N LYS A 32 -24.80 -9.48 2.84
CA LYS A 32 -24.82 -8.15 2.21
C LYS A 32 -24.82 -8.18 0.68
N GLY A 33 -24.88 -9.36 0.06
CA GLY A 33 -24.76 -9.52 -1.40
C GLY A 33 -23.36 -9.19 -1.96
N LEU A 34 -22.36 -8.97 -1.11
CA LEU A 34 -21.00 -8.61 -1.49
C LEU A 34 -20.11 -9.85 -1.59
N THR A 35 -20.43 -10.74 -2.53
CA THR A 35 -19.69 -12.00 -2.72
C THR A 35 -19.05 -12.08 -4.10
N TYR A 36 -17.92 -12.78 -4.17
CA TYR A 36 -17.24 -13.17 -5.40
C TYR A 36 -16.63 -14.56 -5.20
N ARG A 37 -15.84 -15.04 -6.17
CA ARG A 37 -15.25 -16.39 -6.11
C ARG A 37 -14.53 -16.59 -4.77
N ARG A 38 -14.88 -17.68 -4.08
CA ARG A 38 -14.36 -17.96 -2.72
C ARG A 38 -12.84 -18.01 -2.68
N GLY A 39 -12.21 -18.63 -3.69
CA GLY A 39 -10.75 -18.70 -3.82
C GLY A 39 -10.11 -17.31 -3.81
N ASP A 40 -10.56 -16.43 -4.71
CA ASP A 40 -10.10 -15.05 -4.79
C ASP A 40 -10.34 -14.28 -3.47
N MET A 41 -11.46 -14.54 -2.78
CA MET A 41 -11.73 -13.89 -1.49
C MET A 41 -10.82 -14.38 -0.36
N LEU A 42 -10.40 -15.65 -0.39
CA LEU A 42 -9.38 -16.16 0.54
C LEU A 42 -7.99 -15.60 0.22
N SER A 43 -7.64 -15.53 -1.06
CA SER A 43 -6.42 -14.89 -1.56
C SER A 43 -6.31 -13.43 -1.11
N ASP A 44 -7.39 -12.65 -1.31
CA ASP A 44 -7.48 -11.26 -0.83
C ASP A 44 -7.39 -11.17 0.68
N TRP A 45 -8.04 -12.07 1.41
CA TRP A 45 -7.97 -12.10 2.87
C TRP A 45 -6.53 -12.28 3.36
N ARG A 46 -5.76 -13.21 2.78
CA ARG A 46 -4.34 -13.39 3.13
C ARG A 46 -3.50 -12.16 2.79
N SER A 47 -3.69 -11.61 1.59
CA SER A 47 -2.96 -10.42 1.13
C SER A 47 -3.25 -9.21 2.04
N VAL A 48 -4.51 -8.97 2.41
CA VAL A 48 -4.88 -7.88 3.33
C VAL A 48 -4.33 -8.10 4.73
N ASN A 49 -4.30 -9.34 5.21
CA ASN A 49 -3.69 -9.67 6.50
C ASN A 49 -2.19 -9.31 6.53
N GLU A 50 -1.45 -9.70 5.50
CA GLU A 50 -0.02 -9.36 5.37
C GLU A 50 0.20 -7.85 5.32
N LEU A 51 -0.65 -7.13 4.56
CA LEU A 51 -0.61 -5.68 4.51
C LEU A 51 -0.87 -5.05 5.89
N GLU A 52 -1.93 -5.42 6.60
CA GLU A 52 -2.23 -4.83 7.92
C GLU A 52 -1.13 -5.13 8.95
N LYS A 53 -0.53 -6.32 8.92
CA LYS A 53 0.59 -6.69 9.83
C LYS A 53 1.85 -5.87 9.59
N LYS A 54 2.17 -5.57 8.34
CA LYS A 54 3.44 -4.93 7.92
C LYS A 54 3.28 -3.44 7.59
N THR A 55 2.07 -2.90 7.74
CA THR A 55 1.78 -1.48 7.52
C THR A 55 2.66 -0.61 8.41
N GLY A 56 3.37 0.34 7.80
CA GLY A 56 4.24 1.26 8.53
C GLY A 56 5.58 0.67 8.94
N ALA A 57 5.86 -0.61 8.68
CA ALA A 57 7.13 -1.25 9.07
C ALA A 57 8.33 -0.68 8.30
N MET A 58 8.11 -0.19 7.08
CA MET A 58 9.17 0.34 6.20
C MET A 58 9.90 1.54 6.81
N ARG A 59 9.22 2.35 7.63
CA ARG A 59 9.79 3.54 8.28
C ARG A 59 10.94 3.23 9.25
N PHE A 60 11.01 1.98 9.70
CA PHE A 60 12.01 1.51 10.66
C PHE A 60 13.20 0.83 9.99
N VAL A 61 13.16 0.66 8.66
CA VAL A 61 14.29 0.13 7.89
C VAL A 61 15.34 1.24 7.76
N ARG A 62 16.60 0.90 8.03
CA ARG A 62 17.71 1.85 7.86
C ARG A 62 17.78 2.27 6.39
N LYS A 63 18.03 3.56 6.13
CA LYS A 63 17.93 4.16 4.80
C LYS A 63 18.73 3.44 3.71
N ASP A 64 19.92 2.93 4.05
CA ASP A 64 20.82 2.26 3.10
C ASP A 64 20.61 0.75 3.00
N TYR A 65 19.65 0.18 3.74
CA TYR A 65 19.46 -1.27 3.83
C TYR A 65 18.22 -1.69 3.06
N TYR A 66 18.33 -2.84 2.39
CA TYR A 66 17.17 -3.46 1.76
C TYR A 66 16.20 -3.97 2.82
N PRO A 67 14.89 -3.77 2.64
CA PRO A 67 13.89 -4.32 3.55
C PRO A 67 13.93 -5.86 3.53
N THR A 68 13.78 -6.46 4.70
CA THR A 68 13.69 -7.93 4.82
C THR A 68 12.26 -8.41 4.62
N LYS A 69 12.07 -9.73 4.46
CA LYS A 69 10.74 -10.36 4.36
C LYS A 69 9.79 -10.05 5.53
N ALA A 70 10.35 -9.69 6.69
CA ALA A 70 9.56 -9.28 7.84
C ALA A 70 8.83 -7.94 7.61
N VAL A 71 9.37 -7.09 6.74
CA VAL A 71 8.84 -5.75 6.43
C VAL A 71 8.03 -5.73 5.14
N ILE A 72 8.38 -6.58 4.17
CA ILE A 72 7.72 -6.63 2.86
C ILE A 72 6.44 -7.47 2.95
N ALA A 73 5.30 -6.87 2.61
CA ALA A 73 4.03 -7.60 2.52
C ALA A 73 3.95 -8.41 1.22
N GLU A 74 3.79 -9.72 1.35
CA GLU A 74 3.62 -10.62 0.22
C GLU A 74 2.14 -10.67 -0.17
N VAL A 75 1.84 -10.39 -1.44
CA VAL A 75 0.46 -10.33 -1.95
C VAL A 75 0.30 -11.12 -3.25
N GLU A 76 -0.88 -11.69 -3.44
CA GLU A 76 -1.27 -12.41 -4.66
C GLU A 76 -1.92 -11.47 -5.70
N TRP A 77 -1.82 -10.16 -5.49
CA TRP A 77 -2.46 -9.16 -6.35
C TRP A 77 -1.72 -8.98 -7.68
N ARG A 78 -2.47 -8.61 -8.73
CA ARG A 78 -1.89 -8.22 -10.02
C ARG A 78 -1.31 -6.80 -9.91
N LEU A 79 -0.04 -6.72 -9.52
CA LEU A 79 0.77 -5.52 -9.59
C LEU A 79 1.35 -5.33 -11.01
N SER A 80 1.59 -4.08 -11.41
CA SER A 80 2.21 -3.76 -12.71
C SER A 80 3.71 -4.10 -12.76
N GLN A 81 4.37 -4.11 -11.60
CA GLN A 81 5.77 -4.51 -11.42
C GLN A 81 5.87 -5.40 -10.17
N GLU A 82 7.02 -6.01 -9.97
CA GLU A 82 7.24 -6.99 -8.90
C GLU A 82 7.06 -6.40 -7.48
N TYR A 83 7.49 -5.16 -7.27
CA TYR A 83 7.39 -4.44 -6.01
C TYR A 83 6.51 -3.19 -6.13
N MET A 84 5.83 -2.86 -5.03
CA MET A 84 5.13 -1.60 -4.83
C MET A 84 5.51 -1.00 -3.47
N TYR A 85 5.92 0.26 -3.49
CA TYR A 85 6.24 1.05 -2.30
C TYR A 85 5.21 2.14 -2.13
N THR A 86 4.57 2.20 -0.97
CA THR A 86 3.70 3.32 -0.59
C THR A 86 4.49 4.28 0.27
N ILE A 87 4.41 5.55 -0.07
CA ILE A 87 5.17 6.64 0.55
C ILE A 87 4.18 7.68 1.01
N LYS A 88 4.32 8.14 2.25
CA LYS A 88 3.62 9.33 2.74
C LYS A 88 4.43 10.54 2.38
N VAL A 89 3.79 11.48 1.69
CA VAL A 89 4.39 12.74 1.27
C VAL A 89 3.60 13.85 1.91
N LYS A 90 4.30 14.69 2.68
CA LYS A 90 3.76 15.96 3.14
C LYS A 90 4.28 17.05 2.23
N SER A 91 3.37 17.77 1.59
CA SER A 91 3.70 18.83 0.65
C SER A 91 2.86 20.07 0.90
N ARG A 92 3.41 21.23 0.54
CA ARG A 92 2.71 22.52 0.57
C ARG A 92 2.95 23.28 -0.72
N LEU A 93 1.93 23.99 -1.18
CA LEU A 93 2.02 24.86 -2.36
C LEU A 93 2.84 26.12 -2.08
N ARG A 94 2.66 26.72 -0.90
CA ARG A 94 3.35 27.93 -0.44
C ARG A 94 3.51 27.91 1.08
N PRO A 95 4.50 28.63 1.65
CA PRO A 95 4.79 28.60 3.09
C PRO A 95 3.59 28.94 4.00
N GLU A 96 2.70 29.80 3.55
CA GLU A 96 1.51 30.28 4.25
C GLU A 96 0.31 29.34 4.17
N LEU A 97 0.34 28.37 3.25
CA LEU A 97 -0.74 27.40 3.07
C LEU A 97 -0.51 26.17 3.95
N PRO A 98 -1.59 25.50 4.38
CA PRO A 98 -1.48 24.32 5.22
C PRO A 98 -0.75 23.19 4.48
N ILE A 99 0.00 22.41 5.24
CA ILE A 99 0.62 21.17 4.76
C ILE A 99 -0.47 20.16 4.46
N THR A 100 -0.39 19.55 3.28
CA THR A 100 -1.25 18.46 2.85
C THR A 100 -0.49 17.14 2.93
N GLU A 101 -1.17 16.04 3.29
CA GLU A 101 -0.60 14.70 3.29
C GLU A 101 -1.26 13.85 2.20
N ARG A 102 -0.45 13.22 1.35
CA ARG A 102 -0.90 12.25 0.37
C ARG A 102 -0.03 11.00 0.37
N MET A 103 -0.66 9.88 0.01
CA MET A 103 0.06 8.62 -0.21
C MET A 103 0.33 8.46 -1.70
N VAL A 104 1.59 8.20 -2.04
CA VAL A 104 2.05 7.95 -3.41
C VAL A 104 2.56 6.52 -3.49
N ASN A 105 2.24 5.84 -4.60
CA ASN A 105 2.75 4.50 -4.87
C ASN A 105 3.84 4.55 -5.94
N ILE A 106 4.97 3.91 -5.67
CA ILE A 106 6.06 3.69 -6.62
C ILE A 106 6.13 2.20 -6.91
N MET A 107 6.05 1.87 -8.19
CA MET A 107 6.27 0.53 -8.70
C MET A 107 7.74 0.36 -9.06
N ALA A 108 8.31 -0.83 -8.83
CA ALA A 108 9.65 -1.20 -9.28
C ALA A 108 9.77 -2.71 -9.51
N ASP A 109 10.64 -3.12 -10.44
CA ASP A 109 10.91 -4.56 -10.70
C ASP A 109 12.01 -5.13 -9.79
N VAL A 110 12.77 -4.27 -9.11
CA VAL A 110 13.83 -4.67 -8.18
C VAL A 110 13.52 -4.18 -6.77
N PRO A 111 14.02 -4.85 -5.72
CA PRO A 111 13.90 -4.34 -4.37
C PRO A 111 14.65 -3.00 -4.24
N LEU A 112 14.06 -2.05 -3.52
CA LEU A 112 14.61 -0.71 -3.28
C LEU A 112 14.83 -0.51 -1.79
N THR A 113 15.91 0.18 -1.45
CA THR A 113 16.16 0.68 -0.09
C THR A 113 15.29 1.92 0.18
N PRO A 114 15.06 2.31 1.45
CA PRO A 114 14.29 3.52 1.74
C PRO A 114 14.86 4.78 1.05
N VAL A 115 16.19 4.93 0.95
CA VAL A 115 16.78 6.08 0.24
C VAL A 115 16.51 6.04 -1.26
N MET A 116 16.55 4.86 -1.88
CA MET A 116 16.21 4.71 -3.30
C MET A 116 14.73 5.00 -3.57
N VAL A 117 13.84 4.63 -2.64
CA VAL A 117 12.41 4.94 -2.71
C VAL A 117 12.16 6.46 -2.61
N GLU A 118 12.85 7.14 -1.69
CA GLU A 118 12.82 8.61 -1.56
C GLU A 118 13.29 9.28 -2.86
N GLN A 119 14.40 8.81 -3.43
CA GLN A 119 14.96 9.35 -4.68
C GLN A 119 14.01 9.14 -5.87
N ALA A 120 13.46 7.94 -6.02
CA ALA A 120 12.51 7.62 -7.09
C ALA A 120 11.23 8.48 -6.99
N LEU A 121 10.82 8.84 -5.77
CA LEU A 121 9.71 9.78 -5.58
C LEU A 121 10.09 11.16 -6.10
N ILE A 122 11.24 11.69 -5.68
CA ILE A 122 11.70 13.04 -6.07
C ILE A 122 11.80 13.16 -7.59
N GLU A 123 12.33 12.14 -8.26
CA GLU A 123 12.43 12.11 -9.73
C GLU A 123 11.04 12.15 -10.37
N LYS A 124 10.13 11.28 -9.95
CA LYS A 124 8.75 11.28 -10.46
C LYS A 124 8.00 12.56 -10.13
N TRP A 125 8.25 13.13 -8.96
CA TRP A 125 7.58 14.36 -8.50
C TRP A 125 7.88 15.52 -9.43
N LYS A 126 9.13 15.66 -9.88
CA LYS A 126 9.52 16.66 -10.90
C LYS A 126 8.76 16.48 -12.21
N ASP A 127 8.50 15.24 -12.62
CA ASP A 127 7.77 14.94 -13.85
C ASP A 127 6.27 15.25 -13.73
N TYR A 128 5.65 14.89 -12.60
CA TYR A 128 4.23 15.15 -12.34
C TYR A 128 3.92 16.64 -12.09
N GLU A 129 4.81 17.36 -11.43
CA GLU A 129 4.59 18.75 -11.00
C GLU A 129 5.01 19.83 -11.99
N LYS A 130 5.20 19.47 -13.27
CA LYS A 130 5.39 20.47 -14.35
C LYS A 130 4.33 21.58 -14.39
N TYR A 131 3.21 21.43 -13.67
CA TYR A 131 2.07 22.34 -13.68
C TYR A 131 1.73 22.99 -12.32
N THR A 132 2.31 22.53 -11.20
CA THR A 132 2.03 23.10 -9.86
C THR A 132 3.18 22.74 -8.93
N ALA A 133 4.07 23.70 -8.65
CA ALA A 133 5.25 23.47 -7.83
C ALA A 133 4.85 23.36 -6.35
N GLU A 134 4.64 22.14 -5.85
CA GLU A 134 4.54 21.90 -4.42
C GLU A 134 5.92 21.58 -3.84
N ALA A 135 6.25 22.26 -2.75
CA ALA A 135 7.44 21.93 -1.97
C ALA A 135 7.15 20.68 -1.13
N ILE A 136 7.99 19.66 -1.27
CA ILE A 136 7.98 18.50 -0.38
C ILE A 136 8.60 18.91 0.95
N GLU A 137 7.84 18.77 2.03
CA GLU A 137 8.29 19.04 3.40
C GLU A 137 8.82 17.77 4.09
N GLU A 138 8.17 16.62 3.84
CA GLU A 138 8.55 15.35 4.47
C GLU A 138 8.24 14.18 3.54
N ILE A 139 9.18 13.24 3.45
CA ILE A 139 9.01 11.95 2.77
C ILE A 139 9.15 10.84 3.80
N THR A 140 8.16 9.96 3.89
CA THR A 140 8.21 8.80 4.76
C THR A 140 7.87 7.53 3.98
N PRO A 141 8.85 6.66 3.67
CA PRO A 141 8.58 5.31 3.19
C PRO A 141 7.69 4.55 4.18
N TRP A 142 6.48 4.17 3.76
CA TRP A 142 5.44 3.68 4.66
C TRP A 142 5.26 2.17 4.62
N SER A 143 5.11 1.59 3.42
CA SER A 143 4.97 0.15 3.25
C SER A 143 5.62 -0.33 1.96
N ALA A 144 6.13 -1.56 1.99
CA ALA A 144 6.65 -2.26 0.83
C ALA A 144 5.80 -3.51 0.59
N VAL A 145 5.51 -3.78 -0.68
CA VAL A 145 4.69 -4.90 -1.13
C VAL A 145 5.45 -5.65 -2.22
N HIS A 146 5.43 -6.97 -2.16
CA HIS A 146 6.00 -7.86 -3.17
C HIS A 146 4.92 -8.79 -3.71
N LYS A 147 4.81 -8.85 -5.03
CA LYS A 147 3.89 -9.76 -5.70
C LYS A 147 4.49 -11.16 -5.70
N VAL A 148 3.81 -12.09 -5.03
CA VAL A 148 4.14 -13.52 -5.11
C VAL A 148 3.37 -14.10 -6.29
N MET A 149 4.09 -14.61 -7.29
CA MET A 149 3.47 -15.42 -8.35
C MET A 149 3.24 -16.83 -7.80
N GLU A 150 2.00 -17.31 -7.89
CA GLU A 150 1.74 -18.76 -7.96
C GLU A 150 2.20 -19.30 -9.31
#